data_AF-A0A970XHZ9-F1
#
_entry.id   AF-A0A970XHZ9-F1
#
_cell.length_a   1.000
_cell.length_b   1.000
_cell.length_c   1.000
_cell.angle_alpha   90.00
_cell.angle_beta   90.00
_cell.angle_gamma   90.00
#
_symmetry.space_group_name_H-M   'P 1'
#
loop_
_entity.id
_entity.type
_entity.pdbx_description
1 polymer ?
#
loop_
_entity_poly.entity_id
_entity_poly.type
_entity_poly.pdbx_seq_one_letter_code
_entity_poly.pdbx_strand_id
1 'polypeptide(L)' 'MLWARVRMLGQRTTQGFTGRGKDSRFIVVRCPRCRQKLRVPRGKGLIRITCKRCTGKFERKV' A
#
# COMPACT_ATOMS: atom_id res chain seq x y z
N MET A 1 -48.76 31.23 -6.23
CA MET A 1 -47.79 30.69 -5.25
C MET A 1 -47.55 29.20 -5.56
N LEU A 2 -47.16 28.87 -6.81
CA LEU A 2 -45.82 28.39 -7.15
C LEU A 2 -45.14 27.53 -6.08
N TRP A 3 -45.19 26.21 -6.30
CA TRP A 3 -44.41 25.15 -5.69
C TRP A 3 -42.90 25.46 -5.66
N ALA A 4 -42.47 26.30 -4.73
CA ALA A 4 -41.10 26.79 -4.61
C ALA A 4 -40.43 26.37 -3.29
N ARG A 5 -40.63 25.13 -2.81
CA ARG A 5 -39.99 24.65 -1.57
C ARG A 5 -39.49 23.20 -1.59
N VAL A 6 -39.14 22.65 -2.76
CA VAL A 6 -38.37 21.39 -2.84
C VAL A 6 -37.24 21.52 -3.85
N ARG A 7 -36.23 22.32 -3.49
CA ARG A 7 -34.91 22.35 -4.14
C ARG A 7 -33.89 22.51 -3.03
N MET A 8 -33.38 21.42 -2.45
CA MET A 8 -32.07 21.30 -1.76
C MET A 8 -31.91 19.95 -1.04
N LEU A 9 -32.21 18.83 -1.71
CA LEU A 9 -31.72 17.50 -1.29
C LEU A 9 -30.94 16.88 -2.46
N GLY A 10 -29.99 17.66 -2.98
CA GLY A 10 -29.05 17.25 -4.02
C GLY A 10 -27.64 17.38 -3.48
N GLN A 11 -27.26 16.42 -2.63
CA GLN A 11 -25.91 15.88 -2.48
C GLN A 11 -24.76 16.89 -2.70
N ARG A 12 -24.45 17.71 -1.69
CA ARG A 12 -23.22 18.49 -1.70
C ARG A 12 -22.03 17.56 -1.44
N THR A 13 -21.46 17.14 -2.56
CA THR A 13 -20.03 16.86 -2.78
C THR A 13 -19.40 15.92 -1.75
N THR A 14 -19.34 14.65 -2.15
CA THR A 14 -18.38 13.65 -1.70
C THR A 14 -16.99 14.27 -1.54
N GLN A 15 -16.65 14.68 -0.31
CA GLN A 15 -15.28 15.07 0.03
C GLN A 15 -14.40 13.84 -0.19
N GLY A 16 -13.66 13.86 -1.29
CA GLY A 16 -12.89 12.73 -1.77
C GLY A 16 -11.81 12.32 -0.77
N PHE A 17 -11.92 11.10 -0.25
CA PHE A 17 -10.87 10.41 0.50
C PHE A 17 -9.67 10.07 -0.40
N THR A 18 -8.95 11.06 -0.92
CA THR A 18 -7.75 10.85 -1.76
C THR A 18 -6.48 10.98 -0.92
N GLY A 19 -6.35 10.11 0.08
CA GLY A 19 -5.23 10.17 1.04
C GLY A 19 -4.56 8.83 1.30
N ARG A 20 -4.40 7.95 0.29
CA ARG A 20 -3.56 6.76 0.44
C ARG A 20 -2.11 7.08 0.09
N GLY A 21 -1.43 7.78 1.01
CA GLY A 21 0.02 7.98 0.94
C GLY A 21 0.73 6.62 0.87
N LYS A 22 1.33 6.30 -0.29
CA LYS A 22 2.13 5.09 -0.46
C LYS A 22 3.46 5.31 0.27
N ASP A 23 3.62 4.71 1.46
CA ASP A 23 4.91 4.65 2.17
C ASP A 23 6.00 4.09 1.25
N SER A 24 6.81 4.97 0.66
CA SER A 24 7.81 4.61 -0.35
C SER A 24 9.08 3.99 0.24
N ARG A 25 9.14 3.83 1.57
CA ARG A 25 10.30 3.35 2.32
C ARG A 25 10.52 1.83 2.22
N PHE A 26 9.49 1.07 1.85
CA PHE A 26 9.54 -0.40 1.84
C PHE A 26 9.04 -0.99 0.52
N ILE A 27 9.62 -2.11 0.10
CA ILE A 27 9.05 -2.98 -0.95
C ILE A 27 8.60 -4.32 -0.39
N VAL A 28 7.67 -4.92 -1.09
CA VAL A 28 7.24 -6.29 -0.82
C VAL A 28 7.99 -7.23 -1.77
N VAL A 29 8.80 -8.12 -1.20
CA VAL A 29 9.50 -9.19 -1.92
C VAL A 29 8.89 -10.54 -1.57
N ARG A 30 8.91 -11.47 -2.51
CA ARG A 30 8.48 -12.85 -2.26
C ARG A 30 9.69 -13.71 -1.95
N CYS A 31 9.59 -14.52 -0.90
CA CYS A 31 10.60 -15.53 -0.61
C CYS A 31 10.61 -16.60 -1.71
N PRO A 32 11.78 -16.99 -2.25
CA PRO A 32 11.86 -18.01 -3.31
C PRO A 32 11.46 -19.41 -2.84
N ARG A 33 11.64 -19.73 -1.54
CA ARG A 33 11.34 -21.07 -1.01
C ARG A 33 9.87 -21.24 -0.61
N CYS A 34 9.35 -20.35 0.23
CA CYS A 34 8.00 -20.48 0.82
C CYS A 34 6.97 -19.50 0.26
N ARG A 35 7.35 -18.63 -0.69
CA ARG A 35 6.48 -17.62 -1.34
C ARG A 35 5.89 -16.58 -0.38
N GLN A 36 6.36 -16.51 0.87
CA GLN A 36 5.95 -15.50 1.85
C GLN A 36 6.23 -14.09 1.34
N LYS A 37 5.26 -13.18 1.51
CA LYS A 37 5.43 -11.74 1.29
C LYS A 37 6.22 -11.14 2.45
N LEU A 38 7.39 -10.58 2.18
CA LEU A 38 8.29 -9.94 3.14
C LEU A 38 8.39 -8.46 2.81
N ARG A 39 8.28 -7.59 3.82
CA ARG A 39 8.56 -6.16 3.67
C ARG A 39 10.05 -5.93 3.90
N VAL A 40 10.73 -5.32 2.93
CA VAL A 40 12.16 -5.01 3.00
C VAL A 40 12.40 -3.53 2.66
N PRO A 41 13.39 -2.87 3.28
CA PRO A 41 13.68 -1.46 3.07
C PRO A 41 14.24 -1.21 1.66
N ARG A 42 13.77 -0.16 0.97
CA ARG A 42 14.27 0.24 -0.35
C ARG A 42 15.58 1.02 -0.23
N GLY A 43 16.36 1.06 -1.32
CA GLY A 43 17.50 1.97 -1.45
C GLY A 43 18.76 1.57 -0.70
N LYS A 44 18.81 0.36 -0.13
CA LYS A 44 20.00 -0.18 0.55
C LYS A 44 20.92 -0.98 -0.37
N GLY A 45 20.62 -1.03 -1.67
CA GLY A 45 21.42 -1.78 -2.65
C GLY A 45 21.28 -3.29 -2.47
N LEU A 46 22.40 -4.00 -2.35
CA LEU A 46 22.44 -5.44 -2.11
C LEU A 46 22.17 -5.71 -0.62
N ILE A 47 21.04 -6.35 -0.30
CA ILE A 47 20.76 -6.79 1.06
C ILE A 47 20.60 -8.29 1.14
N ARG A 48 20.98 -8.85 2.28
CA ARG A 48 20.71 -10.24 2.65
C ARG A 48 19.40 -10.33 3.42
N ILE A 49 18.39 -10.94 2.81
CA ILE A 49 17.05 -11.08 3.38
C ILE A 49 16.93 -12.45 4.02
N THR A 50 16.43 -12.49 5.25
CA THR A 50 16.10 -13.73 5.96
C THR A 50 14.59 -13.88 6.01
N CYS A 51 14.08 -15.01 5.53
CA CYS A 51 12.65 -15.29 5.59
C CYS A 51 12.24 -15.76 6.99
N LYS A 52 11.24 -15.10 7.60
CA LYS A 52 10.71 -15.49 8.94
C LYS A 52 10.03 -16.86 8.99
N ARG A 53 9.58 -17.40 7.84
CA ARG A 53 8.82 -18.65 7.78
C ARG A 53 9.68 -19.89 7.53
N CYS A 54 10.70 -19.78 6.68
CA CYS A 54 11.54 -20.92 6.29
C CYS A 54 13.02 -20.75 6.67
N THR A 55 13.36 -19.63 7.31
CA THR A 55 14.73 -19.27 7.73
C THR A 55 15.76 -19.21 6.60
N GLY A 56 15.31 -19.35 5.35
CA GLY A 56 16.13 -19.22 4.16
C GLY A 56 16.69 -17.80 4.02
N LYS A 57 17.99 -17.72 3.71
CA LYS A 57 18.72 -16.48 3.47
C LYS A 57 18.94 -16.35 1.97
N PHE A 58 18.65 -15.19 1.40
CA PHE A 58 18.90 -14.90 -0.01
C PHE A 58 19.31 -13.44 -0.18
N GLU A 59 20.10 -13.18 -1.21
CA GLU A 59 20.56 -11.84 -1.56
C GLU A 59 19.68 -11.27 -2.66
N ARG A 60 19.31 -10.00 -2.52
CA ARG A 60 18.52 -9.30 -3.53
C ARG A 60 18.90 -7.84 -3.54
N LYS A 61 19.02 -7.28 -4.75
CA LYS A 61 19.12 -5.84 -4.96
C LYS A 61 17.74 -5.20 -4.78
N VAL A 62 17.63 -4.22 -3.89
CA VAL A 62 16.38 -3.53 -3.48
C VAL A 62 16.28 -2.13 -4.03
#